data_AF-A0A6V8N840-F1
#
_entry.id   AF-A0A6V8N840-F1
#
_cell.length_a   1.000
_cell.length_b   1.000
_cell.length_c   1.000
_cell.angle_alpha   90.00
_cell.angle_beta   90.00
_cell.angle_gamma   90.00
#
_symmetry.space_group_name_H-M   'P 1'
#
loop_
_entity.id
_entity.type
_entity.pdbx_description
1 polymer ?
#
loop_
_entity_poly.entity_id
_entity_poly.type
_entity_poly.pdbx_seq_one_letter_code
_entity_poly.pdbx_strand_id
1 'polypeptide(L)'
;MRTTLRAILLFFCLACGASSGWCREPDPGLKAIGVRGGFNATSRNEEFHQYEAFATFGLPWSLRGDSGWGVAMQANASAGTLYAAGEYGFIGTAGPGIIIDRRGKGLGLQLGGDLCFLSKYRFRKVDFNGNPLFLGHIGLVYRFASGPGILYRFQHMSNGGLGRHGDINTGLDLHMFGVSWNF
;
A
#
# COMPACT_ATOMS: atom_id res chain seq x y z
N MET A 1 10.04 22.02 -26.15
CA MET A 1 9.63 21.53 -24.81
C MET A 1 10.80 20.74 -24.22
N ARG A 2 11.76 21.33 -23.51
CA ARG A 2 11.70 21.97 -22.18
C ARG A 2 11.07 21.07 -21.10
N THR A 3 11.98 20.48 -20.31
CA THR A 3 11.93 20.27 -18.85
C THR A 3 10.78 19.48 -18.25
N THR A 4 11.03 18.24 -17.83
CA THR A 4 10.95 17.77 -16.42
C THR A 4 11.15 16.24 -16.34
N LEU A 5 12.38 15.78 -16.59
CA LEU A 5 12.78 14.39 -16.31
C LEU A 5 14.06 14.38 -15.45
N ARG A 6 14.08 15.23 -14.41
CA ARG A 6 15.19 15.31 -13.44
C ARG A 6 14.73 15.32 -11.99
N ALA A 7 13.43 15.20 -11.72
CA ALA A 7 12.89 15.29 -10.35
C ALA A 7 12.74 13.92 -9.63
N ILE A 8 12.80 12.80 -10.35
CA ILE A 8 12.54 11.47 -9.75
C ILE A 8 13.82 10.80 -9.22
N LEU A 9 15.00 11.16 -9.74
CA LEU A 9 16.28 10.59 -9.28
C LEU A 9 17.00 11.36 -8.17
N LEU A 10 16.53 12.56 -7.79
CA LEU A 10 17.19 13.36 -6.74
C LEU A 10 16.71 13.06 -5.32
N PHE A 11 15.66 12.25 -5.15
CA PHE A 11 15.19 11.83 -3.81
C PHE A 11 15.97 10.64 -3.23
N PHE A 12 16.80 9.97 -4.04
CA PHE A 12 17.48 8.73 -3.64
C PHE A 12 18.93 8.92 -3.15
N CYS A 13 19.53 10.12 -3.29
CA CYS A 13 20.97 10.31 -3.11
C CYS A 13 21.40 11.33 -2.04
N LEU A 14 20.50 11.83 -1.17
CA LEU A 14 20.86 12.83 -0.14
C LEU A 14 20.65 12.37 1.32
N ALA A 15 20.64 11.06 1.57
CA ALA A 15 20.58 10.49 2.93
C ALA A 15 21.94 10.04 3.50
N CYS A 16 23.06 10.41 2.86
CA CYS A 16 24.40 10.20 3.40
C CYS A 16 24.96 11.50 4.00
N GLY A 17 24.30 11.99 5.05
CA GLY A 17 24.79 13.09 5.89
C GLY A 17 24.67 12.68 7.35
N ALA A 18 25.78 12.26 7.94
CA ALA A 18 25.87 11.82 9.32
C ALA A 18 25.38 12.89 10.31
N SER A 19 24.45 12.52 11.19
CA SER A 19 24.35 13.08 12.54
C SER A 19 24.10 11.96 13.52
N SER A 20 25.01 11.83 14.48
CA SER A 20 25.21 10.73 15.43
C SER A 20 24.20 10.70 16.58
N GLY A 21 22.91 10.88 16.29
CA GLY A 21 21.83 10.89 17.30
C GLY A 21 20.52 10.21 16.89
N TRP A 22 20.49 9.51 15.75
CA TRP A 22 19.23 9.11 15.10
C TRP A 22 19.19 7.64 14.66
N CYS A 23 19.68 6.70 15.45
CA CYS A 23 19.60 5.28 15.11
C CYS A 23 19.07 4.48 16.31
N ARG A 24 17.80 4.07 16.26
CA ARG A 24 17.38 2.85 16.97
C ARG A 24 17.64 1.65 16.06
N GLU A 25 17.93 0.52 16.69
CA GLU A 25 18.22 -0.76 16.03
C GLU A 25 17.16 -1.08 14.96
N PRO A 26 17.59 -1.33 13.71
CA PRO A 26 16.75 -1.87 12.66
C PRO A 26 15.93 -3.03 13.19
N ASP A 27 14.63 -3.04 12.89
CA ASP A 27 13.75 -4.14 13.26
C ASP A 27 13.21 -4.82 11.99
N PRO A 28 14.07 -5.49 11.21
CA PRO A 28 13.65 -6.17 9.99
C PRO A 28 12.85 -7.44 10.28
N GLY A 29 12.08 -7.89 9.31
CA GLY A 29 11.35 -9.15 9.39
C GLY A 29 9.84 -8.97 9.45
N LEU A 30 9.10 -10.05 9.68
CA LEU A 30 7.64 -10.03 9.64
C LEU A 30 7.07 -9.17 10.77
N LYS A 31 6.25 -8.18 10.42
CA LYS A 31 5.62 -7.25 11.36
C LYS A 31 4.15 -7.52 11.56
N ALA A 32 3.46 -7.88 10.49
CA ALA A 32 2.06 -8.20 10.57
C ALA A 32 1.65 -9.21 9.50
N ILE A 33 0.67 -10.03 9.84
CA ILE A 33 -0.17 -10.76 8.91
C ILE A 33 -1.62 -10.43 9.21
N GLY A 34 -2.47 -10.44 8.20
CA GLY A 34 -3.88 -10.14 8.42
C GLY A 34 -4.74 -10.36 7.21
N VAL A 35 -6.01 -10.02 7.37
CA VAL A 35 -7.00 -10.00 6.30
C VAL A 35 -7.65 -8.63 6.25
N ARG A 36 -8.01 -8.18 5.05
CA ARG A 36 -8.78 -6.95 4.86
C ARG A 36 -9.77 -7.10 3.73
N GLY A 37 -10.87 -6.37 3.85
CA GLY A 37 -11.94 -6.32 2.85
C GLY A 37 -12.41 -4.89 2.66
N GLY A 38 -12.96 -4.60 1.49
CA GLY A 38 -13.36 -3.24 1.16
C GLY A 38 -14.27 -3.11 -0.04
N PHE A 39 -14.71 -1.90 -0.29
CA PHE A 39 -15.64 -1.54 -1.36
C PHE A 39 -15.27 -0.21 -2.02
N ASN A 40 -15.77 0.04 -3.23
CA ASN A 40 -15.44 1.24 -3.99
C ASN A 40 -15.85 2.52 -3.24
N ALA A 41 -14.92 3.48 -3.19
CA ALA A 41 -15.12 4.76 -2.51
C ALA A 41 -15.98 5.76 -3.31
N THR A 42 -15.99 5.60 -4.64
CA THR A 42 -16.74 6.45 -5.56
C THR A 42 -17.76 5.62 -6.32
N SER A 43 -18.92 6.19 -6.60
CA SER A 43 -19.94 5.52 -7.44
C SER A 43 -19.37 5.28 -8.83
N ARG A 44 -19.48 4.04 -9.32
CA ARG A 44 -19.05 3.64 -10.65
C ARG A 44 -20.13 2.82 -11.33
N ASN A 45 -19.90 2.50 -12.61
CA ASN A 45 -20.80 1.65 -13.40
C ASN A 45 -21.00 0.26 -12.78
N GLU A 46 -20.04 -0.20 -11.99
CA GLU A 46 -20.09 -1.47 -11.26
C GLU A 46 -19.62 -1.25 -9.82
N GLU A 47 -20.24 -1.96 -8.87
CA GLU A 47 -19.79 -2.00 -7.48
C GLU A 47 -18.65 -3.00 -7.33
N PHE A 48 -17.55 -2.54 -6.74
CA PHE A 48 -16.35 -3.35 -6.56
C PHE A 48 -16.19 -3.68 -5.08
N HIS A 49 -15.86 -4.94 -4.83
CA HIS A 49 -15.44 -5.43 -3.52
C HIS A 49 -14.08 -6.10 -3.63
N GLN A 50 -13.19 -5.84 -2.69
CA GLN A 50 -11.89 -6.50 -2.62
C GLN A 50 -11.74 -7.21 -1.29
N TYR A 51 -11.20 -8.42 -1.30
CA TYR A 51 -10.89 -9.21 -0.09
C TYR A 51 -9.51 -9.83 -0.24
N GLU A 52 -8.63 -9.67 0.74
CA GLU A 52 -7.26 -10.16 0.64
C GLU A 52 -6.64 -10.51 2.00
N ALA A 53 -5.75 -11.49 1.96
CA ALA A 53 -4.75 -11.69 3.02
C ALA A 53 -3.52 -10.83 2.71
N PHE A 54 -2.88 -10.28 3.73
CA PHE A 54 -1.69 -9.44 3.57
C PHE A 54 -0.62 -9.78 4.59
N ALA A 55 0.62 -9.43 4.23
CA ALA A 55 1.77 -9.44 5.11
C ALA A 55 2.53 -8.11 5.00
N THR A 56 3.11 -7.67 6.11
CA THR A 56 3.99 -6.51 6.19
C THR A 56 5.33 -6.94 6.78
N PHE A 57 6.41 -6.58 6.10
CA PHE A 57 7.78 -6.84 6.51
C PHE A 57 8.49 -5.53 6.83
N GLY A 58 9.07 -5.40 8.02
CA GLY A 58 9.94 -4.30 8.37
C GLY A 58 11.23 -4.39 7.56
N LEU A 59 11.71 -3.24 7.09
CA LEU A 59 12.99 -3.09 6.41
C LEU A 59 13.99 -2.43 7.37
N PRO A 60 15.31 -2.53 7.12
CA PRO A 60 16.31 -2.08 8.10
C PRO A 60 16.43 -0.56 8.23
N TRP A 61 15.67 0.21 7.46
CA TRP A 61 15.73 1.67 7.44
C TRP A 61 14.65 2.26 8.35
N SER A 62 15.08 2.96 9.39
CA SER A 62 14.19 3.74 10.25
C SER A 62 14.88 5.02 10.73
N LEU A 63 14.09 6.07 10.89
CA LEU A 63 14.51 7.34 11.48
C LEU A 63 13.59 7.63 12.66
N ARG A 64 14.14 7.76 13.87
CA ARG A 64 13.36 7.92 15.09
C ARG A 64 14.02 8.91 16.04
N GLY A 65 13.22 9.82 16.59
CA GLY A 65 13.67 10.76 17.61
C GLY A 65 13.43 10.26 19.04
N ASP A 66 13.92 11.02 20.02
CA ASP A 66 13.87 10.65 21.45
C ASP A 66 12.46 10.45 22.01
N SER A 67 11.48 11.18 21.46
CA SER A 67 10.05 11.04 21.79
C SER A 67 9.49 9.64 21.49
N GLY A 68 10.24 8.86 20.70
CA GLY A 68 9.85 7.56 20.19
C GLY A 68 9.05 7.65 18.89
N TRP A 69 8.67 8.83 18.41
CA TRP A 69 8.08 8.99 17.09
C TRP A 69 9.14 8.90 15.99
N GLY A 70 8.76 8.27 14.89
CA GLY A 70 9.65 8.10 13.76
C GLY A 70 8.95 7.52 12.55
N VAL A 71 9.74 7.37 11.50
CA VAL A 71 9.34 6.73 10.25
C VAL A 71 10.17 5.46 10.08
N ALA A 72 9.54 4.34 9.72
CA ALA A 72 10.23 3.11 9.36
C ALA A 72 9.78 2.66 7.97
N MET A 73 10.72 2.15 7.18
CA MET A 73 10.42 1.53 5.89
C MET A 73 9.88 0.12 6.09
N GLN A 74 8.96 -0.26 5.21
CA GLN A 74 8.37 -1.60 5.18
C GLN A 74 8.17 -2.06 3.73
N ALA A 75 8.07 -3.37 3.54
CA ALA A 75 7.53 -3.98 2.34
C ALA A 75 6.15 -4.56 2.64
N ASN A 76 5.22 -4.40 1.71
CA ASN A 76 3.87 -4.93 1.78
C ASN A 76 3.69 -5.98 0.69
N ALA A 77 2.91 -7.01 0.99
CA ALA A 77 2.42 -7.97 0.00
C ALA A 77 0.98 -8.38 0.34
N SER A 78 0.15 -8.60 -0.67
CA SER A 78 -1.17 -9.19 -0.50
C SER A 78 -1.57 -10.09 -1.65
N ALA A 79 -2.51 -10.99 -1.37
CA ALA A 79 -3.14 -11.87 -2.34
C ALA A 79 -4.61 -12.06 -1.97
N GLY A 80 -5.48 -12.01 -2.97
CA GLY A 80 -6.91 -12.01 -2.73
C GLY A 80 -7.76 -12.02 -3.99
N THR A 81 -8.98 -11.50 -3.85
CA THR A 81 -9.93 -11.39 -4.93
C THR A 81 -10.49 -9.97 -5.06
N LEU A 82 -10.71 -9.58 -6.31
CA LEU A 82 -11.51 -8.43 -6.71
C LEU A 82 -12.81 -8.96 -7.33
N TYR A 83 -13.94 -8.53 -6.78
CA TYR A 83 -15.27 -8.91 -7.22
C TYR A 83 -16.02 -7.69 -7.74
N ALA A 84 -16.62 -7.83 -8.92
CA ALA A 84 -17.56 -6.85 -9.46
C ALA A 84 -18.47 -7.49 -10.50
N ALA A 85 -19.70 -6.98 -10.63
CA ALA A 85 -20.66 -7.41 -11.65
C ALA A 85 -20.93 -8.93 -11.69
N GLY A 86 -20.88 -9.63 -10.54
CA GLY A 86 -21.08 -11.08 -10.48
C GLY A 86 -19.84 -11.91 -10.82
N GLU A 87 -18.69 -11.27 -11.07
CA GLU A 87 -17.47 -11.93 -11.50
C GLU A 87 -16.32 -11.74 -10.49
N TYR A 88 -15.50 -12.78 -10.32
CA TYR A 88 -14.30 -12.74 -9.50
C TYR A 88 -13.03 -12.70 -10.37
N GLY A 89 -12.07 -11.88 -9.95
CA GLY A 89 -10.69 -11.91 -10.41
C GLY A 89 -9.74 -12.12 -9.23
N PHE A 90 -8.60 -12.75 -9.46
CA PHE A 90 -7.50 -12.75 -8.50
C PHE A 90 -6.79 -11.39 -8.53
N ILE A 91 -6.38 -10.90 -7.36
CA ILE A 91 -5.53 -9.72 -7.21
C ILE A 91 -4.33 -10.08 -6.32
N GLY A 92 -3.13 -9.70 -6.77
CA GLY A 92 -1.90 -9.78 -5.99
C GLY A 92 -1.16 -8.46 -6.02
N THR A 93 -0.61 -8.04 -4.88
CA THR A 93 0.15 -6.79 -4.80
C THR A 93 1.45 -6.98 -4.03
N ALA A 94 2.47 -6.20 -4.39
CA ALA A 94 3.70 -6.10 -3.62
C ALA A 94 4.40 -4.76 -3.84
N GLY A 95 4.95 -4.17 -2.78
CA GLY A 95 5.70 -2.93 -2.92
C GLY A 95 6.19 -2.32 -1.61
N PRO A 96 6.98 -1.24 -1.72
CA PRO A 96 7.47 -0.50 -0.57
C PRO A 96 6.38 0.33 0.10
N GLY A 97 6.59 0.61 1.38
CA GLY A 97 5.84 1.57 2.14
C GLY A 97 6.63 2.12 3.32
N ILE A 98 5.97 3.00 4.06
CA ILE A 98 6.46 3.56 5.31
C ILE A 98 5.36 3.50 6.36
N ILE A 99 5.78 3.41 7.63
CA ILE A 99 4.94 3.60 8.80
C ILE A 99 5.46 4.77 9.62
N ILE A 100 4.56 5.67 10.01
CA ILE A 100 4.82 6.72 10.99
C ILE A 100 4.12 6.32 12.28
N ASP A 101 4.89 6.04 13.33
CA ASP A 101 4.33 5.58 14.61
C ASP A 101 5.22 5.92 15.81
N ARG A 102 4.70 5.65 17.00
CA ARG A 102 5.43 5.71 18.26
C ARG A 102 5.85 4.31 18.72
N ARG A 103 7.05 3.89 18.32
CA ARG A 103 7.72 2.63 18.73
C ARG A 103 6.93 1.36 18.38
N GLY A 104 6.27 1.30 17.23
CA GLY A 104 5.66 0.06 16.73
C GLY A 104 4.37 -0.40 17.42
N LYS A 105 3.86 0.30 18.44
CA LYS A 105 2.60 -0.02 19.14
C LYS A 105 1.64 1.18 19.15
N GLY A 106 0.35 0.91 19.34
CA GLY A 106 -0.69 1.95 19.31
C GLY A 106 -0.99 2.41 17.89
N LEU A 107 -1.33 3.69 17.75
CA LEU A 107 -1.71 4.30 16.48
C LEU A 107 -0.50 4.51 15.56
N GLY A 108 -0.67 4.22 14.28
CA GLY A 108 0.30 4.53 13.23
C GLY A 108 -0.36 4.86 11.89
N LEU A 109 0.35 5.67 11.09
CA LEU A 109 -0.04 6.05 9.73
C LEU A 109 0.82 5.30 8.71
N GLN A 110 0.19 4.55 7.83
CA GLN A 110 0.83 3.80 6.74
C GLN A 110 0.67 4.53 5.41
N LEU A 111 1.74 4.55 4.62
CA LEU A 111 1.72 5.00 3.23
C LEU A 111 2.50 4.01 2.37
N GLY A 112 2.11 3.80 1.13
CA GLY A 112 2.86 2.91 0.24
C GLY A 112 2.39 2.92 -1.20
N GLY A 113 3.20 2.28 -2.04
CA GLY A 113 2.95 2.09 -3.45
C GLY A 113 3.33 0.67 -3.85
N ASP A 114 2.39 -0.05 -4.45
CA ASP A 114 2.51 -1.46 -4.80
C ASP A 114 2.38 -1.65 -6.30
N LEU A 115 3.13 -2.62 -6.85
CA LEU A 115 2.77 -3.24 -8.12
C LEU A 115 1.57 -4.14 -7.87
N CYS A 116 0.62 -4.11 -8.80
CA CYS A 116 -0.63 -4.84 -8.71
C CYS A 116 -0.84 -5.68 -9.97
N PHE A 117 -1.22 -6.94 -9.78
CA PHE A 117 -1.53 -7.89 -10.84
C PHE A 117 -2.95 -8.41 -10.68
N LEU A 118 -3.74 -8.37 -11.75
CA LEU A 118 -5.08 -8.91 -11.83
C LEU A 118 -5.12 -10.11 -12.79
N SER A 119 -5.76 -11.21 -12.41
CA SER A 119 -6.03 -12.29 -13.39
C SER A 119 -7.12 -11.89 -14.41
N LYS A 120 -7.96 -10.91 -14.04
CA LYS A 120 -9.04 -10.38 -14.85
C LYS A 120 -9.01 -8.85 -14.79
N TYR A 121 -8.92 -8.22 -15.95
CA TYR A 121 -8.80 -6.76 -16.09
C TYR A 121 -10.06 -6.11 -16.66
N ARG A 122 -11.06 -6.88 -17.09
CA ARG A 122 -12.36 -6.36 -17.56
C ARG A 122 -13.50 -6.94 -16.73
N PHE A 123 -14.24 -6.08 -16.06
CA PHE A 123 -15.44 -6.40 -15.29
C PHE A 123 -16.62 -5.67 -15.92
N ARG A 124 -17.37 -6.39 -16.77
CA ARG A 124 -18.46 -5.83 -17.58
C ARG A 124 -18.06 -4.54 -18.30
N LYS A 125 -18.55 -3.37 -17.87
CA LYS A 125 -18.28 -2.05 -18.49
C LYS A 125 -16.96 -1.40 -18.05
N VAL A 126 -16.30 -1.94 -17.04
CA VAL A 126 -15.04 -1.39 -16.50
C VAL A 126 -13.86 -2.20 -17.02
N ASP A 127 -12.89 -1.52 -17.61
CA ASP A 127 -11.64 -2.11 -18.10
C ASP A 127 -10.45 -1.40 -17.45
N PHE A 128 -9.56 -2.18 -16.83
CA PHE A 128 -8.30 -1.75 -16.23
C PHE A 128 -7.15 -1.70 -17.24
N ASN A 129 -7.38 -2.18 -18.46
CA ASN A 129 -6.43 -2.17 -19.57
C ASN A 129 -5.12 -2.92 -19.28
N GLY A 130 -5.26 -4.11 -18.68
CA GLY A 130 -4.18 -5.08 -18.49
C GLY A 130 -3.31 -4.88 -17.24
N ASN A 131 -2.20 -5.62 -17.20
CA ASN A 131 -1.20 -5.60 -16.12
C ASN A 131 0.15 -5.05 -16.65
N PRO A 132 1.03 -4.56 -15.76
CA PRO A 132 0.80 -4.33 -14.32
C PRO A 132 -0.02 -3.05 -14.07
N LEU A 133 -0.68 -3.00 -12.92
CA LEU A 133 -1.25 -1.78 -12.35
C LEU A 133 -0.35 -1.24 -11.24
N PHE A 134 -0.51 0.03 -10.89
CA PHE A 134 0.05 0.65 -9.70
C PHE A 134 -1.05 0.86 -8.67
N LEU A 135 -0.76 0.53 -7.41
CA LEU A 135 -1.66 0.73 -6.29
C LEU A 135 -1.00 1.65 -5.26
N GLY A 136 -1.53 2.85 -5.08
CA GLY A 136 -1.13 3.76 -4.01
C GLY A 136 -2.07 3.63 -2.82
N HIS A 137 -1.55 3.74 -1.60
CA HIS A 137 -2.39 3.67 -0.40
C HIS A 137 -1.95 4.57 0.74
N ILE A 138 -2.93 4.99 1.53
CA ILE A 138 -2.78 5.63 2.84
C ILE A 138 -3.70 4.94 3.84
N GLY A 139 -3.25 4.69 5.06
CA GLY A 139 -4.06 3.99 6.04
C GLY A 139 -3.69 4.28 7.49
N LEU A 140 -4.63 4.02 8.37
CA LEU A 140 -4.45 4.07 9.82
C LEU A 140 -4.45 2.64 10.36
N VAL A 141 -3.54 2.37 11.28
CA VAL A 141 -3.50 1.12 12.03
C VAL A 141 -3.46 1.40 13.51
N TYR A 142 -4.18 0.61 14.29
CA TYR A 142 -4.02 0.56 15.73
C TYR A 142 -3.54 -0.84 16.13
N ARG A 143 -2.39 -0.92 16.80
CA ARG A 143 -1.76 -2.16 17.26
C ARG A 143 -1.89 -2.28 18.77
N PHE A 144 -2.65 -3.26 19.22
CA PHE A 144 -2.84 -3.55 20.64
C PHE A 144 -1.56 -4.16 21.23
N ALA A 145 -1.32 -3.90 22.52
CA ALA A 145 -0.12 -4.38 23.20
C ALA A 145 0.01 -5.92 23.23
N SER A 146 -1.13 -6.62 23.13
CA SER A 146 -1.25 -8.08 23.13
C SER A 146 -1.05 -8.74 21.75
N GLY A 147 -0.81 -7.98 20.68
CA GLY A 147 -0.58 -8.52 19.34
C GLY A 147 -1.65 -8.16 18.30
N PRO A 148 -2.98 -8.25 18.58
CA PRO A 148 -4.01 -7.90 17.61
C PRO A 148 -3.88 -6.47 17.09
N GLY A 149 -4.42 -6.23 15.90
CA GLY A 149 -4.54 -4.89 15.33
C GLY A 149 -5.77 -4.74 14.47
N ILE A 150 -6.19 -3.49 14.30
CA ILE A 150 -7.25 -3.07 13.39
C ILE A 150 -6.70 -2.02 12.44
N LEU A 151 -7.20 -2.00 11.21
CA LEU A 151 -6.75 -1.04 10.21
C LEU A 151 -7.89 -0.55 9.32
N TYR A 152 -7.69 0.68 8.84
CA TYR A 152 -8.40 1.27 7.73
C TYR A 152 -7.39 1.72 6.68
N ARG A 153 -7.71 1.54 5.40
CA ARG A 153 -6.86 1.96 4.29
C ARG A 153 -7.73 2.50 3.17
N PHE A 154 -7.38 3.68 2.66
CA PHE A 154 -7.83 4.15 1.36
C PHE A 154 -6.77 3.76 0.34
N GLN A 155 -7.17 3.15 -0.77
CA GLN A 155 -6.24 2.76 -1.84
C GLN A 155 -6.80 3.10 -3.21
N HIS A 156 -5.91 3.53 -4.11
CA HIS A 156 -6.18 3.84 -5.50
C HIS A 156 -5.35 2.92 -6.38
N MET A 157 -6.00 2.19 -7.30
CA MET A 157 -5.32 1.39 -8.33
C MET A 157 -5.55 1.95 -9.72
N SER A 158 -4.51 1.99 -10.55
CA SER A 158 -4.62 2.44 -11.94
C SER A 158 -3.45 1.96 -12.78
N ASN A 159 -3.57 2.00 -14.12
CA ASN A 159 -2.47 1.62 -15.02
C ASN A 159 -1.46 2.77 -15.26
N GLY A 160 -1.64 3.91 -14.60
CA GLY A 160 -0.79 5.09 -14.77
C GLY A 160 -0.75 5.66 -16.20
N GLY A 161 -1.70 5.28 -17.07
CA GLY A 161 -1.69 5.64 -18.49
C GLY A 161 -0.73 4.80 -19.35
N LEU A 162 -0.16 3.70 -18.84
CA LEU A 162 0.78 2.83 -19.57
C LEU A 162 0.11 1.82 -20.52
N GLY A 163 -1.19 1.98 -20.80
CA GLY A 163 -1.94 1.10 -21.68
C GLY A 163 -1.48 1.15 -23.15
N ARG A 164 -1.69 0.05 -23.90
CA ARG A 164 -1.59 0.11 -25.36
C ARG A 164 -2.61 1.14 -25.85
N HIS A 165 -2.16 2.09 -26.67
CA HIS A 165 -2.99 3.07 -27.39
C HIS A 165 -3.70 4.18 -26.59
N GLY A 166 -3.18 4.63 -25.44
CA GLY A 166 -3.70 5.84 -24.79
C GLY A 166 -5.15 5.73 -24.31
N ASP A 167 -5.61 4.51 -24.07
CA ASP A 167 -6.98 4.22 -23.66
C ASP A 167 -7.27 4.70 -22.22
N ILE A 168 -8.57 4.92 -21.96
CA ILE A 168 -9.15 5.44 -20.72
C ILE A 168 -8.65 4.63 -19.50
N ASN A 169 -7.90 5.28 -18.62
CA ASN A 169 -7.56 4.75 -17.30
C ASN A 169 -8.76 4.94 -16.36
N THR A 170 -9.58 3.90 -16.19
CA THR A 170 -10.78 4.01 -15.34
C THR A 170 -10.39 4.30 -13.88
N GLY A 171 -9.30 3.70 -13.39
CA GLY A 171 -8.89 3.73 -11.99
C GLY A 171 -9.93 3.12 -11.03
N LEU A 172 -9.52 2.70 -9.85
CA LEU A 172 -10.44 2.25 -8.80
C LEU A 172 -9.94 2.69 -7.42
N ASP A 173 -10.83 3.37 -6.71
CA ASP A 173 -10.63 3.82 -5.32
C ASP A 173 -11.41 2.92 -4.38
N LEU A 174 -10.80 2.46 -3.29
CA LEU A 174 -11.41 1.54 -2.33
C LEU A 174 -11.21 2.03 -0.89
N HIS A 175 -12.27 1.89 -0.09
CA HIS A 175 -12.18 1.88 1.36
C HIS A 175 -11.96 0.44 1.83
N MET A 176 -10.86 0.19 2.53
CA MET A 176 -10.48 -1.13 3.04
C MET A 176 -10.44 -1.12 4.57
N PHE A 177 -10.96 -2.18 5.18
CA PHE A 177 -10.96 -2.40 6.63
C PHE A 177 -10.38 -3.77 6.90
N GLY A 178 -9.62 -3.91 7.99
CA GLY A 178 -8.97 -5.18 8.27
C GLY A 178 -8.58 -5.38 9.72
N VAL A 179 -8.15 -6.61 9.97
CA VAL A 179 -7.59 -7.05 11.24
C VAL A 179 -6.24 -7.70 10.99
N SER A 180 -5.35 -7.60 11.97
CA SER A 180 -4.01 -8.20 11.90
C SER A 180 -3.57 -8.82 13.21
N TRP A 181 -2.61 -9.73 13.09
CA TRP A 181 -1.72 -10.09 14.16
C TRP A 181 -0.39 -9.36 13.95
N ASN A 182 0.10 -8.67 14.99
CA ASN A 182 1.36 -7.94 14.98
C ASN A 182 2.36 -8.66 15.90
N PHE A 183 3.59 -8.82 15.41
CA PHE A 183 4.67 -9.53 16.09
C PHE A 183 5.54 -8.60 16.93
#